data_AF-A0A2M8PP35-F1
#
_entry.id   AF-A0A2M8PP35-F1
#
_cell.length_a   1.000
_cell.length_b   1.000
_cell.length_c   1.000
_cell.angle_alpha   90.00
_cell.angle_beta   90.00
_cell.angle_gamma   90.00
#
_symmetry.space_group_name_H-M   'P 1'
#
loop_
_entity.id
_entity.type
_entity.pdbx_description
1 polymer ?
#
loop_
_entity_poly.entity_id
_entity_poly.type
_entity_poly.pdbx_seq_one_letter_code
_entity_poly.pdbx_strand_id
1 'polypeptide(L)' 'KLSALTKAKNGEEIEDKNCDNPVKKQYELGQRIGISGTPAIILDDGRLIPGYLPPQKLAATLNIK' A
#
# COMPACT_ATOMS: atom_id res chain seq x y z
N LYS A 1 -5.00 14.17 5.43
CA LYS A 1 -4.99 12.80 4.84
C LYS A 1 -4.07 11.85 5.62
N LEU A 2 -2.81 12.20 5.92
CA LEU A 2 -1.95 11.33 6.75
C LEU A 2 -2.53 11.03 8.14
N SER A 3 -3.15 12.00 8.80
CA SER A 3 -3.68 11.84 10.16
C SER A 3 -4.65 10.66 10.32
N ALA A 4 -5.60 10.47 9.39
CA ALA A 4 -6.55 9.36 9.46
C ALA A 4 -5.84 7.99 9.34
N LEU A 5 -4.90 7.86 8.40
CA LEU A 5 -4.14 6.62 8.25
C LEU A 5 -3.23 6.35 9.45
N THR A 6 -2.61 7.38 10.02
CA THR A 6 -1.79 7.26 11.24
C THR A 6 -2.64 6.77 12.41
N LYS A 7 -3.80 7.40 12.67
CA LYS A 7 -4.74 6.97 13.71
C LYS A 7 -5.15 5.51 13.55
N ALA A 8 -5.53 5.09 12.34
CA ALA A 8 -5.93 3.71 12.05
C ALA A 8 -4.82 2.71 12.40
N LYS A 9 -3.59 3.01 11.99
CA LYS A 9 -2.43 2.16 12.24
C LYS A 9 -2.00 2.12 13.70
N ASN A 10 -2.31 3.16 14.46
CA ASN A 10 -2.11 3.22 15.91
C ASN A 10 -3.24 2.53 16.70
N GLY A 11 -4.29 2.05 16.05
CA GLY A 11 -5.46 1.45 16.71
C GLY A 11 -6.41 2.47 17.35
N GLU A 12 -6.30 3.76 16.98
CA GLU A 12 -7.21 4.81 17.44
C GLU A 12 -8.52 4.78 16.64
N GLU A 13 -9.62 5.20 17.27
CA GLU A 13 -10.90 5.36 16.58
C GLU A 13 -10.83 6.46 15.50
N ILE A 14 -11.57 6.22 14.42
CA ILE A 14 -11.73 7.16 13.32
C ILE A 14 -13.21 7.33 13.07
N GLU A 15 -13.62 8.59 12.84
CA GLU A 15 -14.97 8.89 12.39
C GLU A 15 -15.29 8.17 11.07
N ASP A 16 -16.40 7.44 11.06
CA ASP A 16 -16.94 6.86 9.84
C ASP A 16 -17.39 7.97 8.88
N LYS A 17 -17.05 7.80 7.59
CA LYS A 17 -17.40 8.75 6.54
C LYS A 17 -17.91 8.02 5.32
N ASN A 18 -19.02 8.51 4.78
CA ASN A 18 -19.57 8.06 3.51
C ASN A 18 -19.17 9.04 2.40
N CYS A 19 -18.45 8.54 1.41
CA CYS A 19 -18.06 9.28 0.22
C CYS A 19 -17.86 8.31 -0.95
N ASP A 20 -17.89 8.85 -2.18
CA ASP A 20 -17.37 8.09 -3.32
C ASP A 20 -15.88 7.83 -3.09
N ASN A 21 -15.51 6.55 -3.08
CA ASN A 21 -14.17 6.12 -2.71
C ASN A 21 -13.66 5.06 -3.71
N PRO A 22 -12.35 5.05 -3.99
CA PRO A 22 -11.78 4.19 -5.02
C PRO A 22 -11.48 2.76 -4.56
N VAL A 23 -11.83 2.36 -3.32
CA VAL A 23 -11.30 1.14 -2.68
C VAL A 23 -11.61 -0.12 -3.50
N LYS A 24 -12.85 -0.30 -3.97
CA LYS A 24 -13.22 -1.45 -4.82
C LYS A 24 -12.41 -1.50 -6.12
N LYS A 25 -12.26 -0.35 -6.79
CA LYS A 25 -11.49 -0.23 -8.03
C LYS A 25 -10.00 -0.54 -7.81
N GLN A 26 -9.44 -0.11 -6.68
CA GLN A 26 -8.05 -0.41 -6.30
C GLN A 26 -7.84 -1.90 -6.02
N TYR A 27 -8.77 -2.53 -5.31
CA TYR A 27 -8.72 -3.97 -5.03
C TYR A 27 -8.80 -4.81 -6.31
N GLU A 28 -9.73 -4.47 -7.22
CA GLU A 28 -9.86 -5.12 -8.52
C GLU A 28 -8.65 -4.89 -9.43
N LEU A 29 -8.05 -3.70 -9.39
CA LEU A 29 -6.80 -3.43 -10.10
C LEU A 29 -5.67 -4.34 -9.57
N GLY A 30 -5.52 -4.43 -8.24
CA GLY A 30 -4.52 -5.28 -7.61
C GLY A 30 -4.62 -6.75 -8.05
N GLN A 31 -5.83 -7.31 -8.04
CA GLN A 31 -6.06 -8.67 -8.52
C GLN A 31 -5.68 -8.85 -10.00
N ARG A 32 -6.04 -7.89 -10.86
CA ARG A 32 -5.72 -7.96 -12.31
C ARG A 32 -4.22 -7.93 -12.61
N ILE A 33 -3.42 -7.29 -11.76
CA ILE A 33 -1.97 -7.17 -11.91
C ILE A 33 -1.19 -8.20 -11.06
N GLY A 34 -1.88 -9.23 -10.55
CA GLY A 34 -1.25 -10.37 -9.88
C GLY A 34 -0.94 -10.17 -8.40
N ILE A 35 -1.49 -9.14 -7.74
CA ILE A 35 -1.39 -9.00 -6.29
C ILE A 35 -2.28 -10.06 -5.64
N SER A 36 -1.65 -10.99 -4.91
CA SER A 36 -2.33 -12.06 -4.16
C SER A 36 -2.28 -11.87 -2.64
N GLY A 37 -1.53 -10.88 -2.14
CA GLY A 37 -1.39 -10.61 -0.71
C GLY A 37 -0.78 -9.24 -0.42
N THR A 38 -0.86 -8.81 0.84
CA THR A 38 -0.33 -7.52 1.31
C THR A 38 0.75 -7.71 2.39
N PRO A 39 1.74 -6.81 2.49
CA PRO A 39 1.96 -5.66 1.60
C PRO A 39 2.50 -6.09 0.22
N ALA A 40 2.28 -5.26 -0.79
CA ALA A 40 2.77 -5.45 -2.16
C ALA A 40 3.24 -4.10 -2.72
N ILE A 41 4.41 -4.06 -3.35
CA ILE A 41 5.01 -2.85 -3.91
C ILE A 41 5.15 -3.04 -5.42
N ILE A 42 4.69 -2.06 -6.19
CA ILE A 42 4.90 -2.00 -7.64
C ILE A 42 5.88 -0.88 -7.91
N LEU A 43 6.97 -1.19 -8.58
CA LEU A 43 7.98 -0.22 -9.00
C LEU A 43 7.54 0.52 -10.26
N ASP A 44 8.19 1.65 -10.55
CA ASP A 44 7.96 2.46 -11.75
C ASP A 44 8.23 1.70 -13.05
N ASP A 45 9.16 0.75 -13.03
CA ASP A 45 9.45 -0.19 -14.12
C ASP A 45 8.44 -1.35 -14.25
N GLY A 46 7.41 -1.38 -13.40
CA GLY A 46 6.35 -2.40 -13.41
C GLY A 46 6.68 -3.68 -12.66
N ARG A 47 7.87 -3.83 -12.07
CA ARG A 47 8.18 -5.00 -11.22
C ARG A 47 7.32 -5.02 -9.96
N LEU A 48 6.78 -6.19 -9.64
CA LEU A 48 6.06 -6.47 -8.40
C LEU A 48 7.01 -7.06 -7.35
N ILE A 49 7.12 -6.40 -6.19
CA ILE A 49 7.77 -6.93 -5.00
C ILE A 49 6.65 -7.40 -4.05
N PRO A 50 6.44 -8.72 -3.91
CA PRO A 50 5.46 -9.27 -2.99
C PRO A 50 5.99 -9.27 -1.55
N GLY A 51 5.10 -8.99 -0.60
CA GLY A 51 5.40 -9.10 0.82
C GLY A 51 6.16 -7.90 1.40
N TYR A 52 6.48 -8.02 2.69
CA TYR A 52 7.20 -7.00 3.43
C TYR A 52 8.68 -6.99 3.06
N LEU A 53 9.22 -5.79 2.83
CA LEU A 53 10.65 -5.55 2.64
C LEU A 53 11.16 -4.54 3.67
N PRO A 54 12.18 -4.88 4.48
CA PRO A 54 12.77 -3.94 5.43
C PRO A 54 13.30 -2.66 4.75
N PRO A 55 13.29 -1.51 5.44
CA PRO A 55 13.66 -0.22 4.86
C PRO A 55 15.04 -0.22 4.19
N GLN A 56 16.07 -0.81 4.82
CA GLN A 56 17.43 -0.84 4.27
C GLN A 56 17.49 -1.66 2.97
N LYS A 57 16.74 -2.78 2.90
CA LYS A 57 16.66 -3.60 1.68
C LYS A 57 15.86 -2.90 0.59
N LEU A 58 14.79 -2.19 0.96
CA LEU A 58 14.01 -1.40 0.01
C LEU A 58 14.85 -0.27 -0.58
N ALA A 59 15.58 0.48 0.26
CA ALA A 59 16.50 1.52 -0.19
C ALA A 59 17.56 0.99 -1.16
N ALA A 60 18.18 -0.15 -0.84
CA ALA A 60 19.10 -0.84 -1.75
C ALA A 60 18.42 -1.26 -3.07
N THR A 61 17.18 -1.77 -3.01
CA THR A 61 16.41 -2.18 -4.21
C THR A 61 16.08 -0.99 -5.11
N LEU A 62 15.81 0.17 -4.50
CA LEU A 62 15.52 1.42 -5.20
C LEU A 62 16.79 2.20 -5.60
N ASN A 63 17.97 1.71 -5.23
CA ASN A 63 19.26 2.41 -5.39
C ASN A 63 19.28 3.82 -4.74
N ILE A 64 18.60 3.99 -3.61
CA ILE A 64 18.57 5.23 -2.82
C ILE A 64 19.42 5.00 -1.57
N LYS A 65 20.33 5.93 -1.27
CA LYS A 65 21.24 5.89 -0.12
C LYS A 65 20.59 6.47 1.13
#